data_AF-A0A2H0MV21-F1
#
_entry.id   AF-A0A2H0MV21-F1
#
_cell.length_a   1.000
_cell.length_b   1.000
_cell.length_c   1.000
_cell.angle_alpha   90.00
_cell.angle_beta   90.00
_cell.angle_gamma   90.00
#
_symmetry.space_group_name_H-M   'P 1'
#
loop_
_entity.id
_entity.type
_entity.pdbx_description
1 polymer ?
#
loop_
_entity_poly.entity_id
_entity_poly.type
_entity_poly.pdbx_seq_one_letter_code
_entity_poly.pdbx_strand_id
1 'polypeptide(L)'
;MSRAISEKLFHLDTFVFLTTTANQKFWNPAEKTLFLGEWCKLHRDREIWSQMEYEVLPFNWEERQQVIQSSGYINKLYSKYLKVLSKRFNELHQVDYDLRYWRIIIGPWLFYFLTGLYDRYLSIRSAIGLGTVTNTWLPENPSFPHIPKDYDAFVNWNSNDDYNLYLYSWIIRELDGIPYETKNETLHLPQVKYVPIPKGVKFFLKSSLYPLLQKIPERYKRIVLVSSYFQFWDLFRLQLSLRQIPILFSPPEVPTVAPDLTTRSQLKLIGGKNEFETLAEKLIALQLPTAYVESYKSTHQTALEYFPKKPKVILTSNSLFAEEGFKFWAAHHVSLGAKLAGVQHGGGYGTRKVDSVTYNEIRACDRYYTWGWKLNGSPKTRPLPAGKLIGLKKIKTESKGNLLVIGISNPRYAFQWNGGDTVGPHMGNYFNEQIRFFQNLESGIQTQFVFRLYPHDYDWDVTSRLLEIEPRFKTYTGKQSMMSQLKQSRLCVSTNNSTTFLETLTINHPTVVFWNFEHCPLRKNVQPYFDELRKTGILHDTPESAASMINKVFNNPAEWWNGPAVQKTIKTFCERFALSRPHPLRDWKKELLALSKEK
;
A
#
# COMPACT_ATOMS: atom_id res chain seq x y z
N MET A 1 27.40 -1.34 -5.27
CA MET A 1 26.51 -2.03 -6.23
C MET A 1 27.31 -2.22 -7.53
N SER A 2 28.34 -3.08 -7.52
CA SER A 2 29.36 -3.03 -8.58
C SER A 2 30.06 -4.37 -8.89
N ARG A 3 29.35 -5.50 -8.83
CA ARG A 3 29.92 -6.76 -9.37
C ARG A 3 28.87 -7.73 -9.90
N ALA A 4 27.81 -8.00 -9.13
CA ALA A 4 26.75 -8.93 -9.53
C ALA A 4 25.89 -8.44 -10.71
N ILE A 5 25.64 -7.12 -10.81
CA ILE A 5 24.92 -6.53 -11.96
C ILE A 5 25.84 -6.44 -13.20
N SER A 6 27.15 -6.24 -12.97
CA SER A 6 28.14 -6.16 -14.06
C SER A 6 28.32 -7.49 -14.80
N GLU A 7 28.17 -8.64 -14.14
CA GLU A 7 28.35 -9.95 -14.78
C GLU A 7 27.14 -10.40 -15.63
N LYS A 8 25.92 -9.88 -15.37
CA LYS A 8 24.71 -10.20 -16.16
C LYS A 8 24.51 -9.30 -17.40
N LEU A 9 25.28 -8.22 -17.56
CA LEU A 9 25.05 -7.16 -18.56
C LEU A 9 26.06 -7.16 -19.72
N PHE A 10 26.87 -8.21 -19.86
CA PHE A 10 28.02 -8.26 -20.78
C PHE A 10 27.70 -8.39 -22.30
N HIS A 11 26.51 -8.02 -22.78
CA HIS A 11 26.16 -8.19 -24.21
C HIS A 11 25.34 -7.06 -24.86
N LEU A 12 25.38 -5.84 -24.32
CA LEU A 12 24.90 -4.67 -25.07
C LEU A 12 26.07 -4.05 -25.85
N ASP A 13 26.43 -4.63 -26.99
CA ASP A 13 27.45 -4.07 -27.90
C ASP A 13 26.89 -2.95 -28.81
N THR A 14 25.62 -2.57 -28.62
CA THR A 14 24.90 -1.59 -29.46
C THR A 14 24.44 -0.39 -28.66
N PHE A 15 24.60 0.80 -29.25
CA PHE A 15 24.04 2.03 -28.74
C PHE A 15 22.50 2.03 -28.80
N VAL A 16 21.85 2.59 -27.78
CA VAL A 16 20.39 2.50 -27.60
C VAL A 16 19.74 3.82 -27.13
N PHE A 17 18.52 4.05 -27.59
CA PHE A 17 17.64 5.12 -27.11
C PHE A 17 16.93 4.69 -25.82
N LEU A 18 16.97 5.49 -24.76
CA LEU A 18 16.33 5.17 -23.49
C LEU A 18 14.87 5.64 -23.44
N THR A 19 13.96 4.70 -23.16
CA THR A 19 12.56 4.97 -22.85
C THR A 19 12.27 4.71 -21.37
N THR A 20 11.77 5.71 -20.65
CA THR A 20 11.64 5.63 -19.17
C THR A 20 10.24 5.25 -18.67
N THR A 21 9.19 5.46 -19.47
CA THR A 21 7.78 5.18 -19.12
C THR A 21 6.97 4.68 -20.32
N ALA A 22 5.69 4.34 -20.10
CA ALA A 22 4.81 3.93 -21.19
C ALA A 22 4.21 5.10 -22.00
N ASN A 23 4.63 6.35 -21.75
CA ASN A 23 4.17 7.48 -22.55
C ASN A 23 4.86 7.47 -23.94
N GLN A 24 4.14 6.96 -24.93
CA GLN A 24 4.63 6.76 -26.30
C GLN A 24 5.05 8.06 -27.01
N LYS A 25 4.62 9.24 -26.53
CA LYS A 25 5.07 10.54 -27.06
C LYS A 25 6.57 10.78 -26.87
N PHE A 26 7.18 10.05 -25.93
CA PHE A 26 8.60 10.12 -25.60
C PHE A 26 9.36 8.87 -26.03
N TRP A 27 8.81 8.10 -26.98
CA TRP A 27 9.46 6.93 -27.58
C TRP A 27 10.03 7.28 -28.94
N ASN A 28 11.17 6.68 -29.29
CA ASN A 28 11.77 6.80 -30.62
C ASN A 28 11.78 5.42 -31.32
N PRO A 29 10.75 5.09 -32.11
CA PRO A 29 10.67 3.79 -32.78
C PRO A 29 11.68 3.61 -33.92
N ALA A 30 12.40 4.67 -34.32
CA ALA A 30 13.42 4.60 -35.36
C ALA A 30 14.77 4.06 -34.85
N GLU A 31 14.97 3.99 -33.53
CA GLU A 31 16.21 3.55 -32.91
C GLU A 31 15.97 2.31 -32.04
N LYS A 32 17.01 1.47 -31.90
CA LYS A 32 17.00 0.37 -30.93
C LYS A 32 16.74 0.94 -29.53
N THR A 33 15.70 0.47 -28.88
CA THR A 33 15.20 1.05 -27.63
C THR A 33 15.62 0.22 -26.43
N LEU A 34 16.16 0.86 -25.40
CA LEU A 34 16.22 0.31 -24.05
C LEU A 34 15.01 0.79 -23.26
N PHE A 35 14.09 -0.12 -22.95
CA PHE A 35 13.05 0.16 -21.96
C PHE A 35 13.66 0.10 -20.56
N LEU A 36 13.48 1.17 -19.77
CA LEU A 36 14.01 1.27 -18.41
C LEU A 36 13.44 0.18 -17.46
N GLY A 37 12.31 -0.41 -17.81
CA GLY A 37 11.76 -1.58 -17.13
C GLY A 37 10.45 -2.05 -17.75
N GLU A 38 9.91 -3.16 -17.25
CA GLU A 38 8.64 -3.74 -17.75
C GLU A 38 7.46 -2.78 -17.65
N TRP A 39 7.51 -1.77 -16.76
CA TRP A 39 6.46 -0.76 -16.66
C TRP A 39 6.30 0.07 -17.93
N CYS A 40 7.30 0.14 -18.81
CA CYS A 40 7.17 0.81 -20.10
C CYS A 40 6.27 0.06 -21.08
N LYS A 41 6.14 -1.27 -20.96
CA LYS A 41 5.45 -2.12 -21.94
C LYS A 41 4.03 -2.46 -21.49
N LEU A 42 3.09 -1.54 -21.74
CA LEU A 42 1.68 -1.80 -21.47
C LEU A 42 1.17 -2.95 -22.33
N HIS A 43 0.41 -3.87 -21.73
CA HIS A 43 -0.10 -5.04 -22.45
C HIS A 43 -1.02 -4.64 -23.61
N ARG A 44 -1.89 -3.64 -23.40
CA ARG A 44 -2.77 -3.08 -24.43
C ARG A 44 -2.04 -2.49 -25.65
N ASP A 45 -0.78 -2.11 -25.48
CA ASP A 45 0.05 -1.50 -26.53
C ASP A 45 1.04 -2.51 -27.16
N ARG A 46 0.81 -3.82 -26.94
CA ARG A 46 1.72 -4.88 -27.39
C ARG A 46 2.01 -4.85 -28.88
N GLU A 47 0.99 -4.60 -29.69
CA GLU A 47 1.13 -4.51 -31.14
C GLU A 47 2.14 -3.44 -31.58
N ILE A 48 2.41 -2.44 -30.73
CA ILE A 48 3.36 -1.36 -30.99
C ILE A 48 4.76 -1.79 -30.52
N TRP A 49 4.95 -2.03 -29.22
CA TRP A 49 6.29 -2.30 -28.70
C TRP A 49 6.86 -3.64 -29.16
N SER A 50 6.04 -4.62 -29.57
CA SER A 50 6.55 -5.90 -30.06
C SER A 50 7.17 -5.80 -31.46
N GLN A 51 6.88 -4.74 -32.20
CA GLN A 51 7.45 -4.48 -33.53
C GLN A 51 8.76 -3.68 -33.47
N MET A 52 9.07 -3.08 -32.32
CA MET A 52 10.30 -2.32 -32.10
C MET A 52 11.48 -3.27 -31.86
N GLU A 53 12.69 -2.87 -32.25
CA GLU A 53 13.90 -3.50 -31.75
C GLU A 53 14.17 -2.97 -30.34
N TYR A 54 14.08 -3.84 -29.32
CA TYR A 54 14.22 -3.38 -27.94
C TYR A 54 14.89 -4.37 -27.00
N GLU A 55 15.41 -3.83 -25.92
CA GLU A 55 15.83 -4.54 -24.71
C GLU A 55 15.16 -3.94 -23.49
N VAL A 56 15.15 -4.69 -22.37
CA VAL A 56 14.56 -4.23 -21.10
C VAL A 56 15.61 -4.30 -20.02
N LEU A 57 15.81 -3.19 -19.33
CA LEU A 57 16.74 -3.14 -18.20
C LEU A 57 16.26 -4.08 -17.07
N PRO A 58 17.13 -4.93 -16.51
CA PRO A 58 16.79 -5.79 -15.39
C PRO A 58 16.29 -5.00 -14.18
N PHE A 59 15.37 -5.60 -13.43
CA PHE A 59 14.76 -4.93 -12.29
C PHE A 59 15.73 -4.84 -11.10
N ASN A 60 15.89 -3.64 -10.53
CA ASN A 60 16.82 -3.40 -9.41
C ASN A 60 16.54 -4.22 -8.13
N TRP A 61 15.36 -4.85 -8.01
CA TRP A 61 14.91 -5.50 -6.79
C TRP A 61 14.79 -7.02 -6.87
N GLU A 62 15.45 -7.66 -7.85
CA GLU A 62 15.54 -9.12 -7.90
C GLU A 62 16.25 -9.68 -6.65
N GLU A 63 17.29 -9.01 -6.16
CA GLU A 63 18.06 -9.48 -5.02
C GLU A 63 17.52 -9.00 -3.67
N ARG A 64 17.05 -9.95 -2.85
CA ARG A 64 16.51 -9.70 -1.51
C ARG A 64 17.45 -8.92 -0.57
N GLN A 65 18.77 -9.12 -0.66
CA GLN A 65 19.71 -8.40 0.19
C GLN A 65 19.73 -6.90 -0.14
N GLN A 66 19.57 -6.55 -1.41
CA GLN A 66 19.50 -5.15 -1.86
C GLN A 66 18.24 -4.48 -1.30
N VAL A 67 17.09 -5.16 -1.32
CA VAL A 67 15.84 -4.65 -0.70
C VAL A 67 16.02 -4.36 0.79
N ILE A 68 16.67 -5.25 1.54
CA ILE A 68 16.89 -5.07 2.99
C ILE A 68 17.83 -3.89 3.25
N GLN A 69 18.94 -3.79 2.51
CA GLN A 69 19.91 -2.71 2.67
C GLN A 69 19.31 -1.35 2.31
N SER A 70 18.62 -1.27 1.16
CA SER A 70 17.94 -0.06 0.69
C SER A 70 16.84 0.37 1.65
N SER A 71 16.07 -0.57 2.20
CA SER A 71 15.07 -0.25 3.23
C SER A 71 15.71 0.34 4.50
N GLY A 72 16.86 -0.18 4.93
CA GLY A 72 17.63 0.38 6.04
C GLY A 72 18.15 1.80 5.74
N TYR A 73 18.63 2.03 4.52
CA TYR A 73 19.10 3.34 4.06
C TYR A 73 17.97 4.38 4.04
N ILE A 74 16.83 4.06 3.41
CA ILE A 74 15.68 4.98 3.35
C ILE A 74 15.11 5.30 4.72
N ASN A 75 15.06 4.34 5.66
CA ASN A 75 14.63 4.63 7.03
C ASN A 75 15.56 5.64 7.76
N LYS A 76 16.87 5.59 7.49
CA LYS A 76 17.83 6.57 8.02
C LYS A 76 17.60 7.95 7.40
N LEU A 77 17.43 8.02 6.08
CA LEU A 77 17.13 9.27 5.37
C LEU A 77 15.80 9.89 5.80
N TYR A 78 14.76 9.07 5.88
CA TYR A 78 13.46 9.49 6.43
C TYR A 78 13.62 10.12 7.81
N SER A 79 14.36 9.48 8.71
CA SER A 79 14.58 9.99 10.07
C SER A 79 15.39 11.30 10.07
N LYS A 80 16.41 11.42 9.20
CA LYS A 80 17.21 12.64 8.99
C LYS A 80 16.32 13.78 8.50
N TYR A 81 15.65 13.61 7.36
CA TYR A 81 14.90 14.67 6.71
C TYR A 81 13.62 15.04 7.47
N LEU A 82 12.95 14.09 8.14
CA LEU A 82 11.83 14.43 9.01
C LEU A 82 12.24 15.41 10.13
N LYS A 83 13.42 15.20 10.73
CA LYS A 83 13.94 16.09 11.78
C LYS A 83 14.28 17.48 11.23
N VAL A 84 14.87 17.57 10.04
CA VAL A 84 15.20 18.85 9.42
C VAL A 84 13.94 19.59 8.99
N LEU A 85 13.04 18.91 8.27
CA LEU A 85 11.76 19.46 7.82
C LEU A 85 10.90 19.92 8.99
N SER A 86 10.85 19.19 10.09
CA SER A 86 10.12 19.60 11.30
C SER A 86 10.53 21.00 11.78
N LYS A 87 11.83 21.32 11.76
CA LYS A 87 12.31 22.65 12.13
C LYS A 87 11.93 23.71 11.10
N ARG A 88 12.13 23.39 9.81
CA ARG A 88 11.79 24.30 8.71
C ARG A 88 10.31 24.61 8.64
N PHE A 89 9.44 23.63 8.92
CA PHE A 89 8.00 23.84 8.97
C PHE A 89 7.56 24.68 10.17
N ASN A 90 8.20 24.51 11.33
CA ASN A 90 7.97 25.39 12.48
C ASN A 90 8.33 26.84 12.15
N GLU A 91 9.50 27.06 11.52
CA GLU A 91 9.95 28.38 11.05
C GLU A 91 8.97 28.96 10.02
N LEU A 92 8.63 28.19 8.98
CA LEU A 92 7.76 28.61 7.88
C LEU A 92 6.36 29.00 8.36
N HIS A 93 5.76 28.17 9.22
CA HIS A 93 4.38 28.35 9.67
C HIS A 93 4.26 29.17 10.96
N GLN A 94 5.39 29.60 11.53
CA GLN A 94 5.46 30.33 12.80
C GLN A 94 4.77 29.57 13.94
N VAL A 95 5.06 28.28 14.05
CA VAL A 95 4.55 27.38 15.08
C VAL A 95 5.70 26.67 15.80
N ASP A 96 5.45 26.12 16.99
CA ASP A 96 6.47 25.42 17.77
C ASP A 96 5.98 24.01 18.16
N TYR A 97 5.77 23.16 17.15
CA TYR A 97 5.37 21.78 17.38
C TYR A 97 6.58 20.83 17.42
N ASP A 98 6.45 19.73 18.16
CA ASP A 98 7.50 18.73 18.27
C ASP A 98 7.66 17.88 16.99
N LEU A 99 8.70 17.03 16.98
CA LEU A 99 8.94 16.11 15.87
C LEU A 99 7.78 15.15 15.61
N ARG A 100 7.00 14.81 16.65
CA ARG A 100 5.91 13.85 16.56
C ARG A 100 4.72 14.43 15.81
N TYR A 101 4.41 15.71 16.02
CA TYR A 101 3.41 16.44 15.24
C TYR A 101 3.68 16.33 13.74
N TRP A 102 4.90 16.67 13.32
CA TRP A 102 5.30 16.57 11.91
C TRP A 102 5.37 15.13 11.42
N ARG A 103 5.77 14.17 12.28
CA ARG A 103 5.70 12.74 11.93
C ARG A 103 4.30 12.30 11.55
N ILE A 104 3.28 12.78 12.27
CA ILE A 104 1.88 12.44 11.98
C ILE A 104 1.44 13.06 10.65
N ILE A 105 1.81 14.30 10.35
CA ILE A 105 1.34 15.02 9.15
C ILE A 105 2.12 14.61 7.89
N ILE A 106 3.42 14.88 7.85
CA ILE A 106 4.26 14.74 6.65
C ILE A 106 4.99 13.38 6.58
N GLY A 107 5.03 12.65 7.69
CA GLY A 107 5.77 11.39 7.79
C GLY A 107 5.41 10.35 6.73
N PRO A 108 4.11 10.06 6.50
CA PRO A 108 3.69 9.14 5.44
C PRO A 108 4.21 9.57 4.07
N TRP A 109 3.92 10.80 3.64
CA TRP A 109 4.37 11.32 2.34
C TRP A 109 5.89 11.20 2.18
N LEU A 110 6.67 11.66 3.16
CA LEU A 110 8.13 11.69 3.08
C LEU A 110 8.71 10.28 2.90
N PHE A 111 8.17 9.28 3.62
CA PHE A 111 8.66 7.91 3.53
C PHE A 111 8.42 7.31 2.14
N TYR A 112 7.20 7.46 1.62
CA TYR A 112 6.84 6.92 0.31
C TYR A 112 7.51 7.68 -0.84
N PHE A 113 7.64 9.00 -0.71
CA PHE A 113 8.35 9.83 -1.68
C PHE A 113 9.83 9.44 -1.79
N LEU A 114 10.53 9.32 -0.66
CA LEU A 114 11.94 8.87 -0.65
C LEU A 114 12.10 7.46 -1.22
N THR A 115 11.17 6.55 -0.90
CA THR A 115 11.21 5.17 -1.40
C THR A 115 11.06 5.12 -2.92
N GLY A 116 10.03 5.78 -3.46
CA GLY A 116 9.80 5.82 -4.90
C GLY A 116 10.89 6.58 -5.66
N LEU A 117 11.37 7.70 -5.11
CA LEU A 117 12.45 8.46 -5.73
C LEU A 117 13.76 7.66 -5.79
N TYR A 118 14.07 6.88 -4.75
CA TYR A 118 15.27 6.04 -4.74
C TYR A 118 15.21 4.90 -5.75
N ASP A 119 14.04 4.27 -5.90
CA ASP A 119 13.80 3.28 -6.96
C ASP A 119 14.11 3.84 -8.34
N ARG A 120 13.55 5.01 -8.66
CA ARG A 120 13.76 5.68 -9.95
C ARG A 120 15.21 6.11 -10.15
N TYR A 121 15.84 6.64 -9.11
CA TYR A 121 17.25 6.99 -9.10
C TYR A 121 18.11 5.77 -9.46
N LEU A 122 17.89 4.63 -8.80
CA LEU A 122 18.63 3.41 -9.09
C LEU A 122 18.40 2.90 -10.51
N SER A 123 17.17 3.01 -11.05
CA SER A 123 16.89 2.62 -12.44
C SER A 123 17.71 3.44 -13.43
N ILE A 124 17.76 4.77 -13.26
CA ILE A 124 18.57 5.64 -14.11
C ILE A 124 20.07 5.37 -13.92
N ARG A 125 20.53 5.16 -12.68
CA ARG A 125 21.93 4.79 -12.40
C ARG A 125 22.34 3.48 -13.08
N SER A 126 21.45 2.49 -13.08
CA SER A 126 21.67 1.22 -13.77
C SER A 126 21.76 1.43 -15.28
N ALA A 127 20.90 2.28 -15.88
CA ALA A 127 20.98 2.63 -17.31
C ALA A 127 22.28 3.38 -17.67
N ILE A 128 22.69 4.37 -16.86
CA ILE A 128 23.99 5.07 -17.01
C ILE A 128 25.14 4.06 -16.96
N GLY A 129 25.07 3.11 -16.02
CA GLY A 129 26.10 2.10 -15.81
C GLY A 129 26.32 1.15 -16.99
N LEU A 130 25.37 1.06 -17.94
CA LEU A 130 25.56 0.30 -19.17
C LEU A 130 26.55 0.96 -20.14
N GLY A 131 26.64 2.29 -20.12
CA GLY A 131 27.49 3.05 -21.04
C GLY A 131 27.05 3.04 -22.51
N THR A 132 25.88 2.47 -22.83
CA THR A 132 25.37 2.30 -24.20
C THR A 132 24.20 3.23 -24.55
N VAL A 133 23.64 3.93 -23.56
CA VAL A 133 22.53 4.87 -23.79
C VAL A 133 23.05 6.13 -24.47
N THR A 134 22.56 6.40 -25.68
CA THR A 134 23.00 7.56 -26.48
C THR A 134 22.06 8.75 -26.39
N ASN A 135 20.78 8.53 -26.13
CA ASN A 135 19.79 9.61 -26.10
C ASN A 135 18.53 9.21 -25.34
N THR A 136 17.71 10.20 -24.98
CA THR A 136 16.34 10.04 -24.47
C THR A 136 15.56 11.33 -24.71
N TRP A 137 14.23 11.25 -24.74
CA TRP A 137 13.38 12.43 -24.87
C TRP A 137 12.77 12.81 -23.53
N LEU A 138 12.95 14.07 -23.16
CA LEU A 138 12.39 14.66 -21.94
C LEU A 138 11.40 15.78 -22.29
N PRO A 139 10.41 16.08 -21.43
CA PRO A 139 9.63 17.31 -21.54
C PRO A 139 10.54 18.55 -21.42
N GLU A 140 10.23 19.60 -22.20
CA GLU A 140 10.95 20.88 -22.22
C GLU A 140 11.07 21.52 -20.84
N ASN A 141 9.97 21.60 -20.09
CA ASN A 141 9.95 22.26 -18.80
C ASN A 141 9.49 21.31 -17.68
N PRO A 142 10.41 20.76 -16.87
CA PRO A 142 10.04 20.02 -15.66
C PRO A 142 9.62 20.96 -14.51
N SER A 143 9.58 22.27 -14.72
CA SER A 143 9.21 23.26 -13.72
C SER A 143 7.77 23.74 -13.96
N PHE A 144 6.85 23.12 -13.21
CA PHE A 144 5.46 23.55 -12.93
C PHE A 144 4.36 23.07 -13.91
N PRO A 145 3.16 22.61 -13.43
CA PRO A 145 2.64 22.47 -12.06
C PRO A 145 2.36 20.99 -11.66
N HIS A 146 3.39 20.15 -11.57
CA HIS A 146 3.23 18.74 -11.18
C HIS A 146 3.43 18.53 -9.67
N ILE A 147 2.67 19.25 -8.85
CA ILE A 147 2.76 19.19 -7.38
C ILE A 147 1.46 18.62 -6.81
N PRO A 148 1.52 17.54 -6.00
CA PRO A 148 0.33 16.94 -5.44
C PRO A 148 -0.35 17.89 -4.46
N LYS A 149 -1.67 17.81 -4.37
CA LYS A 149 -2.44 18.59 -3.38
C LYS A 149 -2.25 18.03 -1.96
N ASP A 150 -2.32 16.71 -1.83
CA ASP A 150 -2.28 15.95 -0.57
C ASP A 150 -1.61 14.59 -0.80
N TYR A 151 -1.55 13.76 0.26
CA TYR A 151 -1.00 12.41 0.16
C TYR A 151 -1.75 11.51 -0.86
N ASP A 152 -3.08 11.59 -0.91
CA ASP A 152 -3.88 10.73 -1.81
C ASP A 152 -3.63 11.07 -3.28
N ALA A 153 -3.53 12.35 -3.62
CA ALA A 153 -3.11 12.79 -4.94
C ALA A 153 -1.72 12.25 -5.30
N PHE A 154 -0.77 12.34 -4.36
CA PHE A 154 0.57 11.80 -4.54
C PHE A 154 0.58 10.28 -4.80
N VAL A 155 -0.14 9.49 -3.99
CA VAL A 155 -0.18 8.03 -4.17
C VAL A 155 -0.82 7.64 -5.50
N ASN A 156 -1.89 8.33 -5.90
CA ASN A 156 -2.53 8.10 -7.20
C ASN A 156 -1.56 8.39 -8.35
N TRP A 157 -0.86 9.53 -8.30
CA TRP A 157 0.11 9.93 -9.32
C TRP A 157 1.31 9.00 -9.41
N ASN A 158 1.71 8.37 -8.31
CA ASN A 158 2.86 7.46 -8.29
C ASN A 158 2.74 6.29 -9.27
N SER A 159 1.51 5.91 -9.64
CA SER A 159 1.24 4.84 -10.62
C SER A 159 1.14 5.33 -12.07
N ASN A 160 1.18 6.65 -12.31
CA ASN A 160 0.93 7.27 -13.62
C ASN A 160 2.23 7.52 -14.40
N ASP A 161 2.21 7.25 -15.71
CA ASP A 161 3.40 7.38 -16.57
C ASP A 161 3.93 8.81 -16.65
N ASP A 162 3.09 9.84 -16.66
CA ASP A 162 3.53 11.23 -16.80
C ASP A 162 4.18 11.77 -15.53
N TYR A 163 3.65 11.40 -14.36
CA TYR A 163 4.32 11.73 -13.09
C TYR A 163 5.68 11.03 -12.96
N ASN A 164 5.75 9.78 -13.43
CA ASN A 164 7.00 9.02 -13.45
C ASN A 164 8.01 9.62 -14.42
N LEU A 165 7.56 10.01 -15.62
CA LEU A 165 8.38 10.68 -16.61
C LEU A 165 8.92 12.02 -16.08
N TYR A 166 8.09 12.77 -15.37
CA TYR A 166 8.50 13.98 -14.65
C TYR A 166 9.65 13.70 -13.67
N LEU A 167 9.53 12.68 -12.82
CA LEU A 167 10.58 12.32 -11.87
C LEU A 167 11.86 11.84 -12.56
N TYR A 168 11.73 10.99 -13.59
CA TYR A 168 12.88 10.55 -14.38
C TYR A 168 13.58 11.71 -15.09
N SER A 169 12.84 12.69 -15.58
CA SER A 169 13.40 13.90 -16.21
C SER A 169 14.26 14.70 -15.23
N TRP A 170 13.81 14.85 -13.99
CA TRP A 170 14.61 15.48 -12.94
C TRP A 170 15.87 14.69 -12.62
N ILE A 171 15.78 13.36 -12.56
CA ILE A 171 16.93 12.50 -12.27
C ILE A 171 17.96 12.59 -13.40
N ILE A 172 17.54 12.41 -14.66
CA ILE A 172 18.43 12.42 -15.83
C ILE A 172 19.18 13.75 -15.94
N ARG A 173 18.50 14.87 -15.70
CA ARG A 173 19.12 16.21 -15.72
C ARG A 173 20.13 16.46 -14.61
N GLU A 174 20.08 15.68 -13.52
CA GLU A 174 20.88 15.90 -12.32
C GLU A 174 22.06 14.95 -12.17
N LEU A 175 22.01 13.75 -12.76
CA LEU A 175 23.04 12.72 -12.57
C LEU A 175 24.19 12.81 -13.58
N ASP A 176 24.02 13.58 -14.65
CA ASP A 176 24.84 13.51 -15.86
C ASP A 176 24.93 12.07 -16.43
N GLY A 177 25.40 11.89 -17.66
CA GLY A 177 25.69 10.56 -18.22
C GLY A 177 24.61 9.89 -19.08
N ILE A 178 23.43 10.51 -19.24
CA ILE A 178 22.50 10.18 -20.34
C ILE A 178 22.27 11.47 -21.14
N PRO A 179 22.70 11.54 -22.42
CA PRO A 179 22.33 12.65 -23.30
C PRO A 179 20.82 12.66 -23.50
N TYR A 180 20.24 13.85 -23.68
CA TYR A 180 18.81 14.00 -23.88
C TYR A 180 18.46 15.15 -24.82
N GLU A 181 17.30 15.03 -25.45
CA GLU A 181 16.61 16.10 -26.16
C GLU A 181 15.31 16.46 -25.46
N THR A 182 14.83 17.67 -25.69
CA THR A 182 13.54 18.12 -25.18
C THR A 182 12.45 18.06 -26.24
N LYS A 183 11.26 17.62 -25.84
CA LYS A 183 10.03 17.67 -26.63
C LYS A 183 9.03 18.64 -25.99
N ASN A 184 8.40 19.45 -26.84
CA ASN A 184 7.29 20.31 -26.45
C ASN A 184 5.98 19.51 -26.36
N GLU A 185 5.92 18.64 -25.35
CA GLU A 185 4.75 17.81 -25.07
C GLU A 185 4.29 18.07 -23.64
N THR A 186 2.98 18.29 -23.48
CA THR A 186 2.40 18.53 -22.16
C THR A 186 2.18 17.21 -21.44
N LEU A 187 2.62 17.15 -20.18
CA LEU A 187 2.33 16.03 -19.28
C LEU A 187 0.91 16.15 -18.72
N HIS A 188 0.16 15.06 -18.79
CA HIS A 188 -1.21 14.95 -18.33
C HIS A 188 -1.29 14.18 -17.02
N LEU A 189 -1.15 14.90 -15.91
CA LEU A 189 -1.39 14.29 -14.62
C LEU A 189 -2.87 14.00 -14.41
N PRO A 190 -3.23 12.81 -13.90
CA PRO A 190 -4.60 12.51 -13.59
C PRO A 190 -5.04 13.48 -12.49
N GLN A 191 -6.03 14.32 -12.79
CA GLN A 191 -6.85 14.89 -11.74
C GLN A 191 -7.34 13.72 -10.90
N VAL A 192 -7.30 13.86 -9.57
CA VAL A 192 -7.87 12.82 -8.68
C VAL A 192 -9.34 12.71 -9.04
N LYS A 193 -9.67 11.78 -9.94
CA LYS A 193 -11.03 11.34 -10.18
C LYS A 193 -11.37 10.63 -8.90
N TYR A 194 -11.96 11.36 -7.96
CA TYR A 194 -12.72 10.75 -6.89
C TYR A 194 -13.73 9.89 -7.66
N VAL A 195 -13.49 8.57 -7.76
CA VAL A 195 -14.54 7.65 -8.16
C VAL A 195 -15.61 7.95 -7.12
N PRO A 196 -16.75 8.56 -7.49
CA PRO A 196 -17.77 8.77 -6.51
C PRO A 196 -18.14 7.35 -6.11
N ILE A 197 -17.72 6.92 -4.92
CA ILE A 197 -18.56 5.99 -4.18
C ILE A 197 -19.90 6.71 -4.25
N PRO A 198 -20.90 6.19 -4.99
CA PRO A 198 -22.10 6.95 -5.31
C PRO A 198 -22.52 7.58 -4.00
N LYS A 199 -22.48 8.93 -3.95
CA LYS A 199 -22.70 9.70 -2.72
C LYS A 199 -24.14 9.44 -2.35
N GLY A 200 -24.37 8.29 -1.70
CA GLY A 200 -25.68 7.86 -1.31
C GLY A 200 -26.23 8.90 -0.37
N VAL A 201 -27.54 8.86 -0.16
CA VAL A 201 -28.27 9.71 0.79
C VAL A 201 -27.53 9.88 2.14
N LYS A 202 -26.72 8.88 2.54
CA LYS A 202 -25.83 8.88 3.72
C LYS A 202 -24.72 9.97 3.74
N PHE A 203 -24.19 10.45 2.61
CA PHE A 203 -23.16 11.51 2.60
C PHE A 203 -23.78 12.89 2.84
N PHE A 204 -24.91 13.17 2.17
CA PHE A 204 -25.68 14.40 2.37
C PHE A 204 -26.28 14.49 3.78
N LEU A 205 -26.73 13.37 4.36
CA LEU A 205 -27.16 13.34 5.77
C LEU A 205 -26.00 13.62 6.75
N LYS A 206 -24.74 13.33 6.39
CA LYS A 206 -23.58 13.55 7.27
C LYS A 206 -23.13 15.00 7.33
N SER A 207 -23.17 15.75 6.23
CA SER A 207 -22.76 17.16 6.21
C SER A 207 -23.77 18.06 6.93
N SER A 208 -25.08 17.80 6.79
CA SER A 208 -26.14 18.59 7.41
C SER A 208 -26.23 18.41 8.94
N LEU A 209 -25.78 17.26 9.46
CA LEU A 209 -25.78 16.98 10.90
C LEU A 209 -24.54 17.54 11.62
N TYR A 210 -23.55 18.03 10.86
CA TYR A 210 -22.28 18.46 11.40
C TYR A 210 -22.39 19.58 12.46
N PRO A 211 -23.18 20.65 12.24
CA PRO A 211 -23.39 21.69 13.26
C PRO A 211 -24.07 21.18 14.53
N LEU A 212 -24.92 20.14 14.41
CA LEU A 212 -25.59 19.51 15.55
C LEU A 212 -24.62 18.67 16.38
N LEU A 213 -23.67 17.98 15.74
CA LEU A 213 -22.62 17.22 16.42
C LEU A 213 -21.67 18.11 17.24
N GLN A 214 -21.48 19.36 16.80
CA GLN A 214 -20.70 20.36 17.52
C GLN A 214 -21.39 20.83 18.82
N LYS A 215 -22.73 20.80 18.89
CA LYS A 215 -23.48 21.12 20.12
C LYS A 215 -23.39 20.03 21.19
N ILE A 216 -22.97 18.83 20.83
CA ILE A 216 -22.79 17.74 21.81
C ILE A 216 -21.67 18.11 22.79
N PRO A 217 -21.90 18.03 24.12
CA PRO A 217 -20.86 18.29 25.10
C PRO A 217 -19.64 17.39 24.94
N GLU A 218 -18.43 17.97 25.00
CA GLU A 218 -17.16 17.26 24.80
C GLU A 218 -16.97 16.03 25.70
N ARG A 219 -17.62 15.98 26.88
CA ARG A 219 -17.58 14.82 27.78
C ARG A 219 -18.08 13.52 27.11
N TYR A 220 -18.94 13.63 26.09
CA TYR A 220 -19.47 12.50 25.33
C TYR A 220 -18.67 12.17 24.07
N LYS A 221 -17.57 12.88 23.81
CA LYS A 221 -16.75 12.76 22.58
C LYS A 221 -15.24 12.62 22.89
N ARG A 222 -14.89 12.06 24.06
CA ARG A 222 -13.49 12.01 24.55
C ARG A 222 -12.65 10.90 23.92
N ILE A 223 -13.25 9.82 23.43
CA ILE A 223 -12.58 8.74 22.71
C ILE A 223 -13.10 8.79 21.27
N VAL A 224 -12.25 9.20 20.35
CA VAL A 224 -12.63 9.43 18.96
C VAL A 224 -12.09 8.30 18.10
N LEU A 225 -12.99 7.66 17.36
CA LEU A 225 -12.72 6.49 16.52
C LEU A 225 -12.94 6.91 15.07
N VAL A 226 -11.87 7.05 14.28
CA VAL A 226 -11.92 7.43 12.86
C VAL A 226 -11.38 6.29 12.03
N SER A 227 -12.09 5.87 10.98
CA SER A 227 -11.72 4.77 10.09
C SER A 227 -11.14 3.55 10.84
N SER A 228 -11.85 3.12 11.89
CA SER A 228 -11.41 2.13 12.89
C SER A 228 -11.67 0.66 12.51
N TYR A 229 -12.23 0.45 11.32
CA TYR A 229 -12.55 -0.85 10.70
C TYR A 229 -13.59 -1.70 11.43
N PHE A 230 -14.16 -1.23 12.52
CA PHE A 230 -15.34 -1.85 13.12
C PHE A 230 -16.55 -1.77 12.18
N GLN A 231 -17.34 -2.85 12.16
CA GLN A 231 -18.66 -2.82 11.53
C GLN A 231 -19.54 -1.78 12.22
N PHE A 232 -20.48 -1.19 11.46
CA PHE A 232 -21.32 -0.08 11.93
C PHE A 232 -21.97 -0.35 13.30
N TRP A 233 -22.60 -1.51 13.46
CA TRP A 233 -23.29 -1.87 14.70
C TRP A 233 -22.35 -2.14 15.88
N ASP A 234 -21.16 -2.66 15.61
CA ASP A 234 -20.17 -2.93 16.64
C ASP A 234 -19.51 -1.63 17.12
N LEU A 235 -19.23 -0.71 16.20
CA LEU A 235 -18.79 0.64 16.52
C LEU A 235 -19.83 1.40 17.34
N PHE A 236 -21.11 1.32 16.94
CA PHE A 236 -22.22 1.95 17.65
C PHE A 236 -22.32 1.43 19.10
N ARG A 237 -22.33 0.10 19.28
CA ARG A 237 -22.37 -0.54 20.60
C ARG A 237 -21.15 -0.18 21.45
N LEU A 238 -19.94 -0.15 20.85
CA LEU A 238 -18.72 0.24 21.55
C LEU A 238 -18.83 1.68 22.07
N GLN A 239 -19.26 2.63 21.25
CA GLN A 239 -19.42 4.03 21.65
C GLN A 239 -20.44 4.20 22.79
N LEU A 240 -21.60 3.55 22.71
CA LEU A 240 -22.57 3.54 23.80
C LEU A 240 -21.99 2.94 25.09
N SER A 241 -21.24 1.83 24.97
CA SER A 241 -20.61 1.18 26.12
C SER A 241 -19.56 2.07 26.81
N LEU A 242 -18.96 3.01 26.06
CA LEU A 242 -18.05 4.04 26.54
C LEU A 242 -18.77 5.27 27.11
N ARG A 243 -20.11 5.25 27.17
CA ARG A 243 -20.97 6.38 27.56
C ARG A 243 -20.78 7.60 26.64
N GLN A 244 -20.57 7.35 25.35
CA GLN A 244 -20.42 8.37 24.31
C GLN A 244 -21.64 8.38 23.41
N ILE A 245 -21.86 9.50 22.74
CA ILE A 245 -22.84 9.56 21.65
C ILE A 245 -22.17 8.94 20.42
N PRO A 246 -22.82 7.98 19.72
CA PRO A 246 -22.28 7.38 18.51
C PRO A 246 -22.16 8.40 17.39
N ILE A 247 -20.93 8.78 17.05
CA ILE A 247 -20.64 9.73 15.96
C ILE A 247 -19.76 9.03 14.93
N LEU A 248 -20.09 9.24 13.65
CA LEU A 248 -19.25 8.86 12.53
C LEU A 248 -18.61 10.12 11.97
N PHE A 249 -17.32 10.30 12.22
CA PHE A 249 -16.56 11.39 11.63
C PHE A 249 -16.10 11.01 10.21
N SER A 250 -16.16 11.97 9.30
CA SER A 250 -15.52 11.90 7.99
C SER A 250 -14.52 13.05 7.91
N PRO A 251 -13.25 12.82 7.54
CA PRO A 251 -12.29 13.92 7.47
C PRO A 251 -12.76 15.02 6.49
N PRO A 252 -12.50 16.29 6.80
CA PRO A 252 -12.74 17.38 5.85
C PRO A 252 -11.75 17.29 4.68
N GLU A 253 -12.18 17.75 3.51
CA GLU A 253 -11.31 17.91 2.35
C GLU A 253 -10.35 19.07 2.55
N VAL A 254 -9.14 18.95 2.00
CA VAL A 254 -8.13 20.01 1.94
C VAL A 254 -8.54 21.01 0.85
N PRO A 255 -8.32 22.33 1.01
CA PRO A 255 -8.54 23.28 -0.08
C PRO A 255 -7.49 23.13 -1.18
N THR A 256 -7.90 23.26 -2.44
CA THR A 256 -6.98 23.29 -3.58
C THR A 256 -6.39 24.70 -3.70
N VAL A 257 -5.07 24.80 -3.63
CA VAL A 257 -4.34 26.07 -3.77
C VAL A 257 -3.21 25.91 -4.77
N ALA A 258 -2.86 26.99 -5.47
CA ALA A 258 -1.71 27.01 -6.35
C ALA A 258 -0.41 26.94 -5.52
N PRO A 259 0.64 26.24 -6.00
CA PRO A 259 1.93 26.23 -5.31
C PRO A 259 2.60 27.61 -5.37
N ASP A 260 3.35 27.97 -4.33
CA ASP A 260 4.17 29.19 -4.29
C ASP A 260 5.66 28.83 -4.15
N LEU A 261 6.42 29.08 -5.21
CA LEU A 261 7.85 28.80 -5.27
C LEU A 261 8.67 29.64 -4.29
N THR A 262 8.21 30.85 -3.97
CA THR A 262 8.90 31.74 -3.01
C THR A 262 8.83 31.14 -1.62
N THR A 263 7.63 30.75 -1.17
CA THR A 263 7.42 30.03 0.09
C THR A 263 8.21 28.71 0.12
N ARG A 264 8.18 27.91 -0.95
CA ARG A 264 8.90 26.62 -1.01
C ARG A 264 10.41 26.76 -0.96
N SER A 265 10.98 27.85 -1.46
CA SER A 265 12.42 28.10 -1.40
C SER A 265 12.96 28.15 0.04
N GLN A 266 12.11 28.50 1.02
CA GLN A 266 12.46 28.52 2.44
C GLN A 266 12.60 27.10 3.04
N LEU A 267 12.03 26.09 2.38
CA LEU A 267 12.14 24.68 2.75
C LEU A 267 13.37 24.00 2.14
N LYS A 268 14.26 24.76 1.49
CA LYS A 268 15.47 24.23 0.87
C LYS A 268 16.29 23.43 1.89
N LEU A 269 16.56 22.19 1.53
CA LEU A 269 17.41 21.28 2.30
C LEU A 269 18.84 21.35 1.76
N ILE A 270 19.81 21.22 2.66
CA ILE A 270 21.25 21.17 2.35
C ILE A 270 21.93 20.13 3.24
N GLY A 271 23.03 19.55 2.75
CA GLY A 271 23.83 18.58 3.49
C GLY A 271 23.64 17.13 3.03
N GLY A 272 23.29 16.93 1.77
CA GLY A 272 23.33 15.63 1.12
C GLY A 272 24.74 15.06 1.10
N LYS A 273 24.89 13.80 1.53
CA LYS A 273 26.19 13.12 1.64
C LYS A 273 26.62 12.37 0.38
N ASN A 274 25.70 12.20 -0.55
CA ASN A 274 25.90 11.50 -1.81
C ASN A 274 24.94 12.07 -2.85
N GLU A 275 25.13 11.64 -4.10
CA GLU A 275 24.36 12.04 -5.27
C GLU A 275 22.84 11.91 -5.06
N PHE A 276 22.36 10.77 -4.53
CA PHE A 276 20.93 10.59 -4.24
C PHE A 276 20.43 11.54 -3.16
N GLU A 277 21.19 11.74 -2.07
CA GLU A 277 20.78 12.66 -1.01
C GLU A 277 20.63 14.09 -1.53
N THR A 278 21.55 14.55 -2.39
CA THR A 278 21.49 15.88 -3.02
C THR A 278 20.27 16.03 -3.93
N LEU A 279 19.99 15.02 -4.76
CA LEU A 279 18.79 14.97 -5.60
C LEU A 279 17.51 15.02 -4.74
N ALA A 280 17.45 14.20 -3.68
CA ALA A 280 16.31 14.14 -2.79
C ALA A 280 16.07 15.48 -2.07
N GLU A 281 17.13 16.17 -1.62
CA GLU A 281 17.02 17.48 -0.98
C GLU A 281 16.36 18.53 -1.90
N LYS A 282 16.67 18.52 -3.19
CA LYS A 282 16.04 19.39 -4.21
C LYS A 282 14.56 19.03 -4.39
N LEU A 283 14.27 17.76 -4.64
CA LEU A 283 12.93 17.32 -5.01
C LEU A 283 11.94 17.29 -3.85
N ILE A 284 12.40 17.07 -2.60
CA ILE A 284 11.53 17.12 -1.42
C ILE A 284 10.84 18.49 -1.32
N ALA A 285 11.60 19.59 -1.40
CA ALA A 285 11.03 20.93 -1.28
C ALA A 285 10.02 21.23 -2.41
N LEU A 286 10.30 20.73 -3.62
CA LEU A 286 9.46 20.94 -4.80
C LEU A 286 8.19 20.09 -4.80
N GLN A 287 8.26 18.85 -4.33
CA GLN A 287 7.18 17.86 -4.43
C GLN A 287 6.33 17.72 -3.17
N LEU A 288 6.62 18.50 -2.13
CA LEU A 288 5.78 18.56 -0.94
C LEU A 288 4.32 18.91 -1.31
N PRO A 289 3.34 18.14 -0.83
CA PRO A 289 1.95 18.45 -1.07
C PRO A 289 1.57 19.86 -0.61
N THR A 290 0.70 20.53 -1.36
CA THR A 290 0.28 21.91 -1.02
C THR A 290 -0.43 22.00 0.32
N ALA A 291 -1.07 20.90 0.76
CA ALA A 291 -1.61 20.72 2.11
C ALA A 291 -0.62 21.06 3.24
N TYR A 292 0.69 20.86 3.03
CA TYR A 292 1.72 21.02 4.05
C TYR A 292 2.41 22.38 4.00
N VAL A 293 2.25 23.11 2.90
CA VAL A 293 2.96 24.36 2.63
C VAL A 293 1.93 25.47 2.45
N GLU A 294 1.34 25.61 1.26
CA GLU A 294 0.50 26.75 0.92
C GLU A 294 -0.86 26.73 1.65
N SER A 295 -1.49 25.57 1.81
CA SER A 295 -2.77 25.45 2.50
C SER A 295 -2.66 24.92 3.93
N TYR A 296 -1.46 24.93 4.53
CA TYR A 296 -1.25 24.46 5.90
C TYR A 296 -2.22 25.11 6.90
N LYS A 297 -2.28 26.44 6.93
CA LYS A 297 -3.08 27.19 7.91
C LYS A 297 -4.57 26.94 7.77
N SER A 298 -5.09 26.96 6.54
CA SER A 298 -6.51 26.71 6.27
C SER A 298 -6.87 25.25 6.56
N THR A 299 -6.03 24.29 6.16
CA THR A 299 -6.23 22.87 6.46
C THR A 299 -6.24 22.61 7.97
N HIS A 300 -5.29 23.20 8.70
CA HIS A 300 -5.22 23.11 10.15
C HIS A 300 -6.49 23.66 10.81
N GLN A 301 -6.92 24.86 10.44
CA GLN A 301 -8.11 25.49 10.99
C GLN A 301 -9.38 24.66 10.70
N THR A 302 -9.60 24.27 9.45
CA THR A 302 -10.76 23.44 9.06
C THR A 302 -10.77 22.11 9.80
N ALA A 303 -9.60 21.48 10.00
CA ALA A 303 -9.49 20.25 10.77
C ALA A 303 -9.95 20.42 12.24
N LEU A 304 -9.52 21.51 12.90
CA LEU A 304 -9.91 21.80 14.28
C LEU A 304 -11.37 22.22 14.43
N GLU A 305 -11.91 22.87 13.40
CA GLU A 305 -13.33 23.20 13.34
C GLU A 305 -14.19 21.97 13.13
N TYR A 306 -13.68 20.92 12.46
CA TYR A 306 -14.42 19.71 12.08
C TYR A 306 -14.53 18.63 13.18
N PHE A 307 -13.48 18.43 13.98
CA PHE A 307 -13.43 17.32 14.93
C PHE A 307 -13.68 17.76 16.38
N PRO A 308 -13.84 16.81 17.34
CA PRO A 308 -14.01 17.16 18.75
C PRO A 308 -12.83 17.96 19.33
N LYS A 309 -13.13 18.89 20.24
CA LYS A 309 -12.16 19.87 20.77
C LYS A 309 -11.33 19.36 21.95
N LYS A 310 -11.81 18.32 22.66
CA LYS A 310 -11.12 17.78 23.85
C LYS A 310 -11.01 16.24 23.82
N PRO A 311 -10.45 15.64 22.77
CA PRO A 311 -10.20 14.20 22.76
C PRO A 311 -9.15 13.82 23.82
N LYS A 312 -9.38 12.70 24.50
CA LYS A 312 -8.40 12.02 25.35
C LYS A 312 -7.69 10.89 24.63
N VAL A 313 -8.42 10.18 23.77
CA VAL A 313 -7.91 9.07 22.96
C VAL A 313 -8.38 9.24 21.54
N ILE A 314 -7.46 9.09 20.60
CA ILE A 314 -7.70 9.11 19.16
C ILE A 314 -7.29 7.75 18.62
N LEU A 315 -8.20 7.04 17.95
CA LEU A 315 -7.92 5.75 17.36
C LEU A 315 -8.25 5.73 15.87
N THR A 316 -7.33 5.15 15.08
CA THR A 316 -7.54 4.91 13.66
C THR A 316 -6.80 3.68 13.15
N SER A 317 -7.31 3.07 12.07
CA SER A 317 -6.65 1.99 11.37
C SER A 317 -5.84 2.46 10.15
N ASN A 318 -6.30 3.48 9.42
CA ASN A 318 -5.66 3.93 8.16
C ASN A 318 -5.64 5.46 7.96
N SER A 319 -6.34 6.25 8.78
CA SER A 319 -6.41 7.71 8.62
C SER A 319 -5.06 8.41 8.77
N LEU A 320 -4.09 7.76 9.44
CA LEU A 320 -2.71 8.25 9.53
C LEU A 320 -1.95 8.22 8.20
N PHE A 321 -2.48 7.58 7.16
CA PHE A 321 -1.85 7.56 5.83
C PHE A 321 -2.32 8.72 4.96
N ALA A 322 -3.63 8.78 4.73
CA ALA A 322 -4.23 9.49 3.61
C ALA A 322 -5.07 10.72 4.00
N GLU A 323 -5.65 10.73 5.21
CA GLU A 323 -6.70 11.68 5.57
C GLU A 323 -6.10 12.94 6.20
N GLU A 324 -5.74 13.94 5.39
CA GLU A 324 -5.03 15.15 5.86
C GLU A 324 -5.76 15.89 6.98
N GLY A 325 -7.05 16.18 6.82
CA GLY A 325 -7.84 16.83 7.87
C GLY A 325 -7.81 16.07 9.20
N PHE A 326 -7.82 14.73 9.16
CA PHE A 326 -7.64 13.93 10.36
C PHE A 326 -6.22 14.05 10.93
N LYS A 327 -5.17 13.97 10.10
CA LYS A 327 -3.77 14.05 10.55
C LYS A 327 -3.48 15.37 11.24
N PHE A 328 -3.94 16.49 10.70
CA PHE A 328 -3.79 17.81 11.31
C PHE A 328 -4.48 17.91 12.68
N TRP A 329 -5.73 17.48 12.77
CA TRP A 329 -6.47 17.46 14.03
C TRP A 329 -5.82 16.53 15.07
N ALA A 330 -5.45 15.32 14.66
CA ALA A 330 -4.82 14.33 15.53
C ALA A 330 -3.47 14.82 16.04
N ALA A 331 -2.61 15.34 15.16
CA ALA A 331 -1.31 15.89 15.53
C ALA A 331 -1.45 17.04 16.54
N HIS A 332 -2.39 17.97 16.30
CA HIS A 332 -2.66 19.08 17.20
C HIS A 332 -3.06 18.59 18.60
N HIS A 333 -4.05 17.70 18.72
CA HIS A 333 -4.47 17.25 20.05
C HIS A 333 -3.48 16.32 20.74
N VAL A 334 -2.67 15.57 19.98
CA VAL A 334 -1.55 14.80 20.54
C VAL A 334 -0.53 15.74 21.18
N SER A 335 -0.23 16.89 20.56
CA SER A 335 0.65 17.91 21.16
C SER A 335 0.07 18.50 22.46
N LEU A 336 -1.26 18.46 22.63
CA LEU A 336 -1.97 18.86 23.84
C LEU A 336 -2.18 17.71 24.85
N GLY A 337 -1.58 16.53 24.61
CA GLY A 337 -1.59 15.40 25.54
C GLY A 337 -2.64 14.30 25.26
N ALA A 338 -3.39 14.38 24.16
CA ALA A 338 -4.25 13.27 23.74
C ALA A 338 -3.41 12.04 23.35
N LYS A 339 -3.89 10.83 23.67
CA LYS A 339 -3.21 9.58 23.28
C LYS A 339 -3.65 9.15 21.88
N LEU A 340 -2.68 8.92 21.00
CA LEU A 340 -2.91 8.37 19.66
C LEU A 340 -2.68 6.86 19.65
N ALA A 341 -3.69 6.13 19.21
CA ALA A 341 -3.64 4.69 19.02
C ALA A 341 -3.81 4.32 17.54
N GLY A 342 -2.82 3.63 16.99
CA GLY A 342 -2.90 3.00 15.67
C GLY A 342 -3.46 1.59 15.77
N VAL A 343 -4.08 1.10 14.70
CA VAL A 343 -4.53 -0.29 14.57
C VAL A 343 -4.05 -0.83 13.24
N GLN A 344 -3.51 -2.04 13.23
CA GLN A 344 -3.25 -2.80 12.01
C GLN A 344 -4.50 -2.80 11.11
N HIS A 345 -4.34 -2.48 9.83
CA HIS A 345 -5.44 -2.38 8.86
C HIS A 345 -5.43 -3.47 7.79
N GLY A 346 -4.37 -4.27 7.68
CA GLY A 346 -4.29 -5.35 6.70
C GLY A 346 -3.59 -6.60 7.20
N GLY A 347 -3.61 -7.66 6.40
CA GLY A 347 -2.76 -8.83 6.61
C GLY A 347 -1.28 -8.56 6.31
N GLY A 348 -0.41 -9.51 6.68
CA GLY A 348 1.04 -9.41 6.45
C GLY A 348 1.84 -8.66 7.54
N TYR A 349 1.18 -7.79 8.31
CA TYR A 349 1.79 -7.09 9.43
C TYR A 349 2.43 -8.06 10.43
N GLY A 350 3.67 -7.80 10.83
CA GLY A 350 4.40 -8.63 11.77
C GLY A 350 4.85 -10.00 11.24
N THR A 351 4.50 -10.38 10.00
CA THR A 351 4.94 -11.65 9.38
C THR A 351 6.04 -11.43 8.34
N ARG A 352 6.04 -10.28 7.66
CA ARG A 352 7.00 -9.95 6.58
C ARG A 352 8.38 -9.57 7.11
N LYS A 353 9.43 -9.99 6.41
CA LYS A 353 10.83 -9.72 6.80
C LYS A 353 11.19 -8.24 6.73
N VAL A 354 10.70 -7.55 5.71
CA VAL A 354 10.86 -6.09 5.54
C VAL A 354 9.49 -5.47 5.76
N ASP A 355 9.37 -4.55 6.72
CA ASP A 355 8.08 -4.03 7.18
C ASP A 355 8.23 -2.60 7.71
N SER A 356 8.80 -1.73 6.88
CA SER A 356 9.17 -0.36 7.26
C SER A 356 7.96 0.54 7.51
N VAL A 357 6.86 0.31 6.79
CA VAL A 357 5.59 1.03 7.00
C VAL A 357 5.05 0.79 8.41
N THR A 358 4.97 -0.47 8.85
CA THR A 358 4.55 -0.80 10.22
C THR A 358 5.41 -0.12 11.28
N TYR A 359 6.74 -0.06 11.09
CA TYR A 359 7.61 0.63 12.04
C TYR A 359 7.32 2.13 12.11
N ASN A 360 7.03 2.78 10.98
CA ASN A 360 6.69 4.20 10.93
C ASN A 360 5.34 4.50 11.59
N GLU A 361 4.33 3.65 11.38
CA GLU A 361 3.04 3.74 12.09
C GLU A 361 3.20 3.63 13.60
N ILE A 362 3.93 2.61 14.07
CA ILE A 362 4.16 2.38 15.51
C ILE A 362 4.88 3.58 16.14
N ARG A 363 5.80 4.23 15.41
CA ARG A 363 6.54 5.40 15.88
C ARG A 363 5.70 6.67 16.02
N ALA A 364 4.59 6.78 15.30
CA ALA A 364 3.67 7.92 15.42
C ALA A 364 2.73 7.78 16.64
N CYS A 365 2.45 6.55 17.08
CA CYS A 365 1.45 6.25 18.09
C CYS A 365 2.02 6.12 19.52
N ASP A 366 1.16 6.30 20.52
CA ASP A 366 1.42 5.92 21.92
C ASP A 366 1.21 4.41 22.10
N ARG A 367 0.17 3.87 21.46
CA ARG A 367 -0.17 2.44 21.41
C ARG A 367 -0.44 2.01 19.98
N TYR A 368 -0.06 0.79 19.63
CA TYR A 368 -0.36 0.19 18.34
C TYR A 368 -1.00 -1.18 18.53
N TYR A 369 -2.24 -1.33 18.07
CA TYR A 369 -3.01 -2.55 18.23
C TYR A 369 -2.82 -3.46 17.03
N THR A 370 -2.35 -4.68 17.31
CA THR A 370 -2.08 -5.71 16.31
C THR A 370 -3.18 -6.76 16.35
N TRP A 371 -3.31 -7.56 15.28
CA TRP A 371 -4.28 -8.66 15.20
C TRP A 371 -3.81 -9.94 15.89
N GLY A 372 -3.00 -9.85 16.96
CA GLY A 372 -2.58 -11.02 17.75
C GLY A 372 -1.09 -11.07 18.09
N TRP A 373 -0.25 -10.47 17.25
CA TRP A 373 1.21 -10.56 17.36
C TRP A 373 1.81 -9.43 18.21
N LYS A 374 3.04 -9.59 18.66
CA LYS A 374 3.80 -8.54 19.37
C LYS A 374 5.11 -8.30 18.66
N LEU A 375 5.55 -7.04 18.60
CA LEU A 375 6.89 -6.72 18.14
C LEU A 375 7.85 -6.88 19.32
N ASN A 376 8.84 -7.77 19.17
CA ASN A 376 9.88 -7.95 20.18
C ASN A 376 10.59 -6.63 20.45
N GLY A 377 10.75 -6.28 21.72
CA GLY A 377 11.42 -5.04 22.15
C GLY A 377 10.59 -3.76 22.03
N SER A 378 9.32 -3.82 21.59
CA SER A 378 8.45 -2.64 21.53
C SER A 378 7.30 -2.73 22.56
N PRO A 379 7.29 -1.86 23.60
CA PRO A 379 6.19 -1.82 24.56
C PRO A 379 4.91 -1.18 23.98
N LYS A 380 4.98 -0.62 22.76
CA LYS A 380 3.85 0.05 22.10
C LYS A 380 2.87 -0.94 21.48
N THR A 381 3.34 -2.12 21.04
CA THR A 381 2.47 -3.10 20.36
C THR A 381 1.65 -3.91 21.35
N ARG A 382 0.33 -3.96 21.15
CA ARG A 382 -0.61 -4.73 21.98
C ARG A 382 -1.57 -5.56 21.11
N PRO A 383 -1.65 -6.88 21.31
CA PRO A 383 -2.65 -7.70 20.65
C PRO A 383 -4.06 -7.35 21.08
N LEU A 384 -4.96 -7.10 20.12
CA LEU A 384 -6.39 -6.98 20.35
C LEU A 384 -7.19 -7.64 19.23
N PRO A 385 -8.46 -8.02 19.48
CA PRO A 385 -9.31 -8.54 18.43
C PRO A 385 -9.45 -7.56 17.27
N ALA A 386 -9.22 -8.04 16.05
CA ALA A 386 -9.17 -7.20 14.86
C ALA A 386 -10.54 -6.59 14.54
N GLY A 387 -10.66 -5.25 14.56
CA GLY A 387 -11.91 -4.53 14.29
C GLY A 387 -12.63 -5.00 13.02
N LYS A 388 -11.86 -5.22 11.95
CA LYS A 388 -12.35 -5.72 10.65
C LYS A 388 -12.92 -7.13 10.70
N LEU A 389 -12.39 -7.98 11.58
CA LEU A 389 -12.74 -9.40 11.70
C LEU A 389 -13.84 -9.63 12.76
N ILE A 390 -14.08 -8.66 13.64
CA ILE A 390 -15.19 -8.72 14.60
C ILE A 390 -16.51 -8.78 13.84
N GLY A 391 -17.38 -9.70 14.27
CA GLY A 391 -18.72 -9.86 13.70
C GLY A 391 -18.77 -10.68 12.41
N LEU A 392 -17.63 -11.09 11.86
CA LEU A 392 -17.60 -12.06 10.78
C LEU A 392 -18.16 -13.41 11.30
N LYS A 393 -19.23 -13.88 10.67
CA LYS A 393 -19.87 -15.14 11.02
C LYS A 393 -19.16 -16.28 10.31
N LYS A 394 -18.97 -17.39 11.01
CA LYS A 394 -18.53 -18.64 10.39
C LYS A 394 -19.49 -19.00 9.27
N ILE A 395 -18.93 -19.45 8.15
CA ILE A 395 -19.70 -19.94 7.01
C ILE A 395 -19.69 -21.47 7.09
N LYS A 396 -20.84 -22.10 6.83
CA LYS A 396 -20.91 -23.54 6.69
C LYS A 396 -20.22 -23.92 5.38
N THR A 397 -19.32 -24.89 5.41
CA THR A 397 -18.72 -25.43 4.19
C THR A 397 -19.81 -26.00 3.31
N GLU A 398 -19.91 -25.48 2.08
CA GLU A 398 -20.79 -26.02 1.06
C GLU A 398 -20.13 -27.24 0.39
N SER A 399 -20.89 -28.31 0.16
CA SER A 399 -20.43 -29.48 -0.61
C SER A 399 -20.50 -29.25 -2.13
N LYS A 400 -21.20 -28.20 -2.55
CA LYS A 400 -21.37 -27.78 -3.94
C LYS A 400 -20.93 -26.32 -4.09
N GLY A 401 -20.37 -25.96 -5.24
CA GLY A 401 -19.91 -24.60 -5.50
C GLY A 401 -18.68 -24.56 -6.41
N ASN A 402 -18.26 -23.36 -6.77
CA ASN A 402 -17.07 -23.14 -7.60
C ASN A 402 -15.77 -23.18 -6.77
N LEU A 403 -14.64 -23.26 -7.48
CA LEU A 403 -13.32 -22.92 -6.96
C LEU A 403 -13.14 -21.40 -7.09
N LEU A 404 -13.13 -20.67 -5.98
CA LEU A 404 -12.95 -19.22 -5.99
C LEU A 404 -11.48 -18.88 -5.75
N VAL A 405 -10.81 -18.36 -6.78
CA VAL A 405 -9.44 -17.85 -6.66
C VAL A 405 -9.48 -16.34 -6.51
N ILE A 406 -8.85 -15.81 -5.46
CA ILE A 406 -8.83 -14.37 -5.18
C ILE A 406 -7.50 -13.80 -5.66
N GLY A 407 -7.56 -13.05 -6.75
CA GLY A 407 -6.41 -12.43 -7.38
C GLY A 407 -5.99 -11.10 -6.73
N ILE A 408 -4.76 -10.69 -7.03
CA ILE A 408 -4.18 -9.43 -6.59
C ILE A 408 -3.73 -8.60 -7.79
N SER A 409 -3.61 -7.29 -7.58
CA SER A 409 -2.90 -6.39 -8.49
C SER A 409 -2.24 -5.28 -7.67
N ASN A 410 -1.10 -4.79 -8.13
CA ASN A 410 -0.33 -3.70 -7.52
C ASN A 410 0.22 -2.79 -8.63
N PRO A 411 0.65 -1.56 -8.31
CA PRO A 411 1.23 -0.64 -9.31
C PRO A 411 2.42 -1.20 -10.10
N ARG A 412 2.51 -0.77 -11.37
CA ARG A 412 3.67 -1.00 -12.27
C ARG A 412 4.96 -0.35 -11.75
N TYR A 413 4.83 0.78 -11.08
CA TYR A 413 5.96 1.50 -10.50
C TYR A 413 6.14 1.14 -9.03
N ALA A 414 7.37 0.92 -8.59
CA ALA A 414 7.65 0.68 -7.19
C ALA A 414 7.66 2.00 -6.40
N PHE A 415 6.94 2.03 -5.28
CA PHE A 415 6.89 3.19 -4.39
C PHE A 415 6.74 2.83 -2.91
N GLN A 416 6.63 1.53 -2.61
CA GLN A 416 6.63 1.00 -1.26
C GLN A 416 7.40 -0.32 -1.21
N TRP A 417 8.25 -0.49 -0.20
CA TRP A 417 8.86 -1.78 0.11
C TRP A 417 8.23 -2.37 1.36
N ASN A 418 7.04 -2.93 1.20
CA ASN A 418 6.35 -3.62 2.28
C ASN A 418 6.70 -5.11 2.36
N GLY A 419 7.86 -5.53 1.84
CA GLY A 419 8.43 -6.88 1.97
C GLY A 419 7.50 -8.04 1.62
N GLY A 420 6.43 -7.77 0.86
CA GLY A 420 5.38 -8.73 0.59
C GLY A 420 4.35 -8.33 -0.45
N ASP A 421 4.61 -7.25 -1.19
CA ASP A 421 3.78 -6.84 -2.30
C ASP A 421 4.55 -7.13 -3.58
N THR A 422 3.97 -7.96 -4.44
CA THR A 422 4.44 -8.16 -5.81
C THR A 422 4.31 -6.82 -6.55
N VAL A 423 5.42 -6.12 -6.79
CA VAL A 423 5.42 -4.79 -7.44
C VAL A 423 6.20 -4.82 -8.75
N GLY A 424 5.81 -3.95 -9.67
CA GLY A 424 6.48 -3.80 -10.96
C GLY A 424 6.63 -5.12 -11.73
N PRO A 425 7.80 -5.44 -12.28
CA PRO A 425 8.03 -6.63 -13.12
C PRO A 425 7.59 -7.95 -12.49
N HIS A 426 7.59 -8.07 -11.16
CA HIS A 426 7.15 -9.29 -10.47
C HIS A 426 5.66 -9.61 -10.70
N MET A 427 4.83 -8.64 -11.11
CA MET A 427 3.42 -8.89 -11.45
C MET A 427 3.29 -9.80 -12.69
N GLY A 428 4.23 -9.69 -13.65
CA GLY A 428 4.29 -10.61 -14.79
C GLY A 428 4.47 -12.06 -14.34
N ASN A 429 5.40 -12.29 -13.40
CA ASN A 429 5.63 -13.61 -12.80
C ASN A 429 4.40 -14.11 -12.06
N TYR A 430 3.71 -13.24 -11.33
CA TYR A 430 2.47 -13.58 -10.65
C TYR A 430 1.38 -14.07 -11.61
N PHE A 431 1.19 -13.41 -12.77
CA PHE A 431 0.21 -13.88 -13.77
C PHE A 431 0.58 -15.26 -14.31
N ASN A 432 1.87 -15.50 -14.60
CA ASN A 432 2.35 -16.82 -15.03
C ASN A 432 2.11 -17.90 -13.95
N GLU A 433 2.28 -17.57 -12.67
CA GLU A 433 1.96 -18.47 -11.57
C GLU A 433 0.46 -18.82 -11.53
N GLN A 434 -0.44 -17.87 -11.83
CA GLN A 434 -1.88 -18.15 -11.90
C GLN A 434 -2.25 -19.08 -13.05
N ILE A 435 -1.60 -18.91 -14.21
CA ILE A 435 -1.78 -19.80 -15.36
C ILE A 435 -1.29 -21.21 -15.04
N ARG A 436 -0.07 -21.34 -14.49
CA ARG A 436 0.49 -22.63 -14.05
C ARG A 436 -0.42 -23.33 -13.03
N PHE A 437 -0.97 -22.58 -12.08
CA PHE A 437 -1.94 -23.11 -11.13
C PHE A 437 -3.17 -23.67 -11.86
N PHE A 438 -3.78 -22.90 -12.76
CA PHE A 438 -4.96 -23.33 -13.51
C PHE A 438 -4.69 -24.56 -14.38
N GLN A 439 -3.56 -24.60 -15.09
CA GLN A 439 -3.18 -25.71 -15.97
C GLN A 439 -2.95 -27.04 -15.23
N ASN A 440 -2.57 -26.98 -13.96
CA ASN A 440 -2.37 -28.16 -13.11
C ASN A 440 -3.65 -28.64 -12.39
N LEU A 441 -4.78 -27.95 -12.55
CA LEU A 441 -6.08 -28.41 -12.06
C LEU A 441 -6.65 -29.50 -12.97
N GLU A 442 -7.35 -30.47 -12.39
CA GLU A 442 -8.13 -31.43 -13.16
C GLU A 442 -9.20 -30.73 -14.02
N SER A 443 -9.50 -31.28 -15.20
CA SER A 443 -10.42 -30.67 -16.18
C SER A 443 -11.80 -30.37 -15.59
N GLY A 444 -12.34 -31.26 -14.75
CA GLY A 444 -13.61 -31.06 -14.05
C GLY A 444 -13.60 -29.86 -13.09
N ILE A 445 -12.44 -29.53 -12.52
CA ILE A 445 -12.25 -28.38 -11.62
C ILE A 445 -12.02 -27.11 -12.43
N GLN A 446 -11.27 -27.18 -13.54
CA GLN A 446 -11.08 -26.05 -14.47
C GLN A 446 -12.42 -25.45 -14.93
N THR A 447 -13.44 -26.30 -15.20
CA THR A 447 -14.78 -25.80 -15.59
C THR A 447 -15.50 -25.01 -14.49
N GLN A 448 -15.18 -25.29 -13.22
CA GLN A 448 -15.73 -24.65 -12.02
C GLN A 448 -14.80 -23.57 -11.44
N PHE A 449 -13.74 -23.21 -12.13
CA PHE A 449 -12.79 -22.18 -11.72
C PHE A 449 -13.39 -20.78 -11.90
N VAL A 450 -13.21 -19.90 -10.91
CA VAL A 450 -13.55 -18.47 -11.01
C VAL A 450 -12.45 -17.64 -10.36
N PHE A 451 -11.81 -16.78 -11.16
CA PHE A 451 -10.78 -15.84 -10.70
C PHE A 451 -11.38 -14.45 -10.41
N ARG A 452 -11.45 -14.08 -9.15
CA ARG A 452 -11.88 -12.75 -8.71
C ARG A 452 -10.73 -11.76 -8.90
N LEU A 453 -10.93 -10.78 -9.78
CA LEU A 453 -9.97 -9.71 -10.01
C LEU A 453 -9.85 -8.77 -8.80
N TYR A 454 -8.67 -8.17 -8.64
CA TYR A 454 -8.49 -7.06 -7.71
C TYR A 454 -9.28 -5.84 -8.23
N PRO A 455 -9.87 -5.00 -7.35
CA PRO A 455 -10.72 -3.89 -7.79
C PRO A 455 -10.01 -2.83 -8.66
N HIS A 456 -8.68 -2.75 -8.58
CA HIS A 456 -7.88 -1.79 -9.34
C HIS A 456 -6.89 -2.53 -10.25
N ASP A 457 -6.94 -2.29 -11.56
CA ASP A 457 -6.13 -3.04 -12.51
C ASP A 457 -4.65 -2.60 -12.54
N TYR A 458 -4.38 -1.30 -12.33
CA TYR A 458 -3.06 -0.66 -12.43
C TYR A 458 -2.44 -0.71 -13.84
N ASP A 459 -3.28 -0.70 -14.88
CA ASP A 459 -2.89 -0.76 -16.29
C ASP A 459 -2.09 -2.03 -16.64
N TRP A 460 -2.33 -3.12 -15.92
CA TRP A 460 -1.78 -4.43 -16.28
C TRP A 460 -2.61 -5.13 -17.37
N ASP A 461 -3.85 -4.69 -17.57
CA ASP A 461 -4.86 -5.31 -18.41
C ASP A 461 -5.00 -6.81 -18.10
N VAL A 462 -5.22 -7.10 -16.82
CA VAL A 462 -5.09 -8.46 -16.27
C VAL A 462 -5.98 -9.47 -16.98
N THR A 463 -7.21 -9.06 -17.33
CA THR A 463 -8.17 -9.96 -17.98
C THR A 463 -7.69 -10.37 -19.36
N SER A 464 -7.37 -9.39 -20.22
CA SER A 464 -6.92 -9.65 -21.59
C SER A 464 -5.64 -10.49 -21.58
N ARG A 465 -4.69 -10.14 -20.70
CA ARG A 465 -3.42 -10.84 -20.55
C ARG A 465 -3.56 -12.30 -20.16
N LEU A 466 -4.46 -12.62 -19.24
CA LEU A 466 -4.70 -14.00 -18.82
C LEU A 466 -5.43 -14.81 -19.90
N LEU A 467 -6.42 -14.20 -20.56
CA LEU A 467 -7.21 -14.85 -21.62
C LEU A 467 -6.40 -15.11 -22.90
N GLU A 468 -5.41 -14.26 -23.20
CA GLU A 468 -4.52 -14.48 -24.33
C GLU A 468 -3.68 -15.76 -24.15
N ILE A 469 -3.20 -16.01 -22.93
CA ILE A 469 -2.38 -17.18 -22.60
C ILE A 469 -3.25 -18.44 -22.42
N GLU A 470 -4.40 -18.30 -21.77
CA GLU A 470 -5.32 -19.41 -21.49
C GLU A 470 -6.77 -18.98 -21.71
N PRO A 471 -7.33 -19.24 -22.91
CA PRO A 471 -8.69 -18.82 -23.26
C PRO A 471 -9.79 -19.41 -22.37
N ARG A 472 -9.51 -20.51 -21.65
CA ARG A 472 -10.47 -21.14 -20.71
C ARG A 472 -10.49 -20.45 -19.34
N PHE A 473 -9.59 -19.50 -19.08
CA PHE A 473 -9.43 -18.86 -17.79
C PHE A 473 -10.60 -17.90 -17.47
N LYS A 474 -11.48 -18.28 -16.54
CA LYS A 474 -12.67 -17.47 -16.22
C LYS A 474 -12.37 -16.40 -15.17
N THR A 475 -12.46 -15.13 -15.56
CA THR A 475 -12.39 -13.98 -14.63
C THR A 475 -13.79 -13.55 -14.18
N TYR A 476 -13.90 -13.04 -12.95
CA TYR A 476 -15.11 -12.45 -12.41
C TYR A 476 -15.03 -10.92 -12.42
N THR A 477 -15.91 -10.29 -13.18
CA THR A 477 -16.03 -8.83 -13.33
C THR A 477 -17.32 -8.27 -12.71
N GLY A 478 -18.09 -9.10 -12.01
CA GLY A 478 -19.36 -8.68 -11.40
C GLY A 478 -19.19 -7.84 -10.11
N LYS A 479 -20.32 -7.40 -9.55
CA LYS A 479 -20.36 -6.48 -8.39
C LYS A 479 -20.55 -7.16 -7.03
N GLN A 480 -20.62 -8.50 -6.96
CA GLN A 480 -20.79 -9.20 -5.69
C GLN A 480 -19.59 -8.96 -4.77
N SER A 481 -19.85 -8.89 -3.47
CA SER A 481 -18.80 -8.84 -2.47
C SER A 481 -18.05 -10.18 -2.41
N MET A 482 -16.77 -10.13 -2.01
CA MET A 482 -15.97 -11.33 -1.77
C MET A 482 -16.68 -12.29 -0.80
N MET A 483 -17.28 -11.76 0.27
CA MET A 483 -18.01 -12.56 1.26
C MET A 483 -19.25 -13.25 0.67
N SER A 484 -19.92 -12.64 -0.31
CA SER A 484 -21.04 -13.28 -1.02
C SER A 484 -20.56 -14.44 -1.88
N GLN A 485 -19.41 -14.29 -2.55
CA GLN A 485 -18.84 -15.36 -3.36
C GLN A 485 -18.30 -16.51 -2.51
N LEU A 486 -17.69 -16.21 -1.36
CA LEU A 486 -17.24 -17.23 -0.41
C LEU A 486 -18.39 -18.12 0.11
N LYS A 487 -19.61 -17.58 0.20
CA LYS A 487 -20.81 -18.37 0.54
C LYS A 487 -21.31 -19.27 -0.60
N GLN A 488 -20.87 -19.01 -1.83
CA GLN A 488 -21.27 -19.74 -3.04
C GLN A 488 -20.15 -20.69 -3.52
N SER A 489 -18.93 -20.50 -3.04
CA SER A 489 -17.79 -21.38 -3.30
C SER A 489 -17.74 -22.53 -2.32
N ARG A 490 -17.23 -23.68 -2.79
CA ARG A 490 -16.92 -24.80 -1.90
C ARG A 490 -15.52 -24.69 -1.29
N LEU A 491 -14.63 -24.02 -2.00
CA LEU A 491 -13.23 -23.85 -1.64
C LEU A 491 -12.70 -22.53 -2.21
N CYS A 492 -11.88 -21.85 -1.41
CA CYS A 492 -11.20 -20.62 -1.79
C CYS A 492 -9.70 -20.83 -1.96
N VAL A 493 -9.10 -20.08 -2.89
CA VAL A 493 -7.65 -19.95 -3.03
C VAL A 493 -7.25 -18.50 -2.83
N SER A 494 -6.35 -18.24 -1.89
CA SER A 494 -5.73 -16.92 -1.67
C SER A 494 -4.31 -16.92 -2.23
N THR A 495 -3.97 -15.92 -3.04
CA THR A 495 -2.72 -15.92 -3.82
C THR A 495 -1.64 -14.99 -3.23
N ASN A 496 -1.86 -14.46 -2.03
CA ASN A 496 -0.90 -13.62 -1.32
C ASN A 496 -1.02 -13.69 0.22
N ASN A 497 0.03 -13.20 0.89
CA ASN A 497 0.06 -12.95 2.33
C ASN A 497 -0.57 -11.59 2.67
N SER A 498 -1.91 -11.54 2.57
CA SER A 498 -2.72 -10.34 2.85
C SER A 498 -3.99 -10.68 3.62
N THR A 499 -4.90 -9.70 3.71
CA THR A 499 -6.10 -9.74 4.56
C THR A 499 -7.05 -10.88 4.18
N THR A 500 -7.19 -11.18 2.89
CA THR A 500 -8.08 -12.21 2.37
C THR A 500 -7.85 -13.55 3.05
N PHE A 501 -6.59 -14.00 3.11
CA PHE A 501 -6.21 -15.25 3.78
C PHE A 501 -6.65 -15.27 5.25
N LEU A 502 -6.47 -14.17 5.97
CA LEU A 502 -6.88 -14.08 7.38
C LEU A 502 -8.41 -14.07 7.54
N GLU A 503 -9.13 -13.44 6.62
CA GLU A 503 -10.59 -13.40 6.61
C GLU A 503 -11.18 -14.79 6.37
N THR A 504 -10.66 -15.57 5.41
CA THR A 504 -11.17 -16.91 5.11
C THR A 504 -10.91 -17.90 6.24
N LEU A 505 -9.74 -17.83 6.89
CA LEU A 505 -9.47 -18.63 8.09
C LEU A 505 -10.37 -18.23 9.27
N THR A 506 -10.63 -16.94 9.46
CA THR A 506 -11.47 -16.45 10.56
C THR A 506 -12.90 -16.95 10.45
N ILE A 507 -13.46 -16.96 9.24
CA ILE A 507 -14.82 -17.48 8.98
C ILE A 507 -14.85 -19.01 8.83
N ASN A 508 -13.70 -19.68 9.00
CA ASN A 508 -13.50 -21.11 8.91
C ASN A 508 -13.94 -21.72 7.56
N HIS A 509 -13.67 -21.02 6.45
CA HIS A 509 -13.98 -21.49 5.10
C HIS A 509 -12.80 -22.27 4.48
N PRO A 510 -13.01 -23.44 3.83
CA PRO A 510 -11.94 -24.19 3.20
C PRO A 510 -11.07 -23.34 2.29
N THR A 511 -9.79 -23.25 2.62
CA THR A 511 -8.86 -22.35 1.97
C THR A 511 -7.54 -23.03 1.68
N VAL A 512 -7.08 -22.95 0.44
CA VAL A 512 -5.67 -23.18 0.07
C VAL A 512 -5.02 -21.84 -0.22
N VAL A 513 -3.74 -21.73 0.08
CA VAL A 513 -2.98 -20.50 -0.03
C VAL A 513 -1.67 -20.82 -0.72
N PHE A 514 -1.28 -19.98 -1.68
CA PHE A 514 0.06 -20.03 -2.23
C PHE A 514 0.51 -18.62 -2.62
N TRP A 515 1.82 -18.38 -2.56
CA TRP A 515 2.45 -17.20 -3.15
C TRP A 515 3.95 -17.46 -3.26
N ASN A 516 4.63 -16.61 -4.02
CA ASN A 516 6.07 -16.67 -4.15
C ASN A 516 6.79 -16.09 -2.91
N PHE A 517 7.42 -16.97 -2.11
CA PHE A 517 8.13 -16.60 -0.88
C PHE A 517 9.42 -15.80 -1.12
N GLU A 518 9.95 -15.80 -2.34
CA GLU A 518 11.08 -14.94 -2.71
C GLU A 518 10.64 -13.47 -2.75
N HIS A 519 9.44 -13.21 -3.27
CA HIS A 519 8.84 -11.87 -3.32
C HIS A 519 8.23 -11.42 -1.99
N CYS A 520 7.72 -12.36 -1.18
CA CYS A 520 7.13 -12.08 0.14
C CYS A 520 7.77 -12.92 1.25
N PRO A 521 9.03 -12.61 1.63
CA PRO A 521 9.74 -13.38 2.63
C PRO A 521 9.20 -13.17 4.04
N LEU A 522 9.11 -14.27 4.79
CA LEU A 522 8.69 -14.26 6.19
C LEU A 522 9.85 -13.95 7.16
N ARG A 523 9.49 -13.48 8.36
CA ARG A 523 10.41 -13.39 9.50
C ARG A 523 10.67 -14.79 10.07
N LYS A 524 11.90 -15.02 10.54
CA LYS A 524 12.30 -16.30 11.14
C LYS A 524 11.40 -16.70 12.32
N ASN A 525 11.00 -15.74 13.15
CA ASN A 525 10.20 -16.00 14.35
C ASN A 525 8.72 -16.33 14.07
N VAL A 526 8.23 -16.14 12.84
CA VAL A 526 6.88 -16.57 12.46
C VAL A 526 6.87 -17.88 11.70
N GLN A 527 8.02 -18.32 11.19
CA GLN A 527 8.17 -19.52 10.36
C GLN A 527 7.46 -20.76 10.93
N PRO A 528 7.55 -21.09 12.24
CA PRO A 528 6.89 -22.28 12.78
C PRO A 528 5.36 -22.29 12.58
N TYR A 529 4.71 -21.12 12.59
CA TYR A 529 3.27 -21.04 12.36
C TYR A 529 2.90 -21.29 10.89
N PHE A 530 3.76 -20.89 9.95
CA PHE A 530 3.55 -21.11 8.52
C PHE A 530 3.93 -22.55 8.11
N ASP A 531 4.90 -23.16 8.80
CA ASP A 531 5.26 -24.57 8.56
C ASP A 531 4.13 -25.51 8.96
N GLU A 532 3.37 -25.22 10.03
CA GLU A 532 2.17 -25.99 10.36
C GLU A 532 1.07 -25.83 9.29
N LEU A 533 0.91 -24.64 8.70
CA LEU A 533 0.00 -24.47 7.55
C LEU A 533 0.44 -25.34 6.36
N ARG A 534 1.73 -25.41 6.05
CA ARG A 534 2.28 -26.30 5.01
C ARG A 534 1.98 -27.76 5.31
N LYS A 535 2.28 -28.18 6.54
CA LYS A 535 2.07 -29.57 7.00
C LYS A 535 0.61 -30.02 6.89
N THR A 536 -0.33 -29.10 7.10
CA THR A 536 -1.77 -29.36 6.95
C THR A 536 -2.32 -29.20 5.54
N GLY A 537 -1.49 -28.82 4.56
CA GLY A 537 -1.91 -28.59 3.18
C GLY A 537 -2.73 -27.30 2.99
N ILE A 538 -2.68 -26.36 3.94
CA ILE A 538 -3.30 -25.03 3.78
C ILE A 538 -2.40 -24.12 2.95
N LEU A 539 -1.09 -24.20 3.16
CA LEU A 539 -0.10 -23.31 2.53
C LEU A 539 0.84 -24.10 1.62
N HIS A 540 1.04 -23.58 0.42
CA HIS A 540 1.91 -24.17 -0.59
C HIS A 540 2.90 -23.14 -1.13
N ASP A 541 4.11 -23.59 -1.43
CA ASP A 541 5.19 -22.73 -1.92
C ASP A 541 5.17 -22.59 -3.46
N THR A 542 4.41 -23.43 -4.17
CA THR A 542 4.30 -23.41 -5.64
C THR A 542 2.85 -23.54 -6.11
N PRO A 543 2.51 -22.99 -7.30
CA PRO A 543 1.18 -23.17 -7.89
C PRO A 543 0.85 -24.64 -8.16
N GLU A 544 1.83 -25.47 -8.55
CA GLU A 544 1.62 -26.91 -8.80
C GLU A 544 1.23 -27.66 -7.53
N SER A 545 1.93 -27.40 -6.41
CA SER A 545 1.64 -28.05 -5.14
C SER A 545 0.25 -27.66 -4.62
N ALA A 546 -0.13 -26.39 -4.80
CA ALA A 546 -1.47 -25.92 -4.48
C ALA A 546 -2.53 -26.62 -5.34
N ALA A 547 -2.33 -26.69 -6.66
CA ALA A 547 -3.26 -27.36 -7.58
C ALA A 547 -3.41 -28.85 -7.26
N SER A 548 -2.31 -29.55 -6.95
CA SER A 548 -2.32 -30.95 -6.52
C SER A 548 -3.17 -31.15 -5.26
N MET A 549 -3.04 -30.25 -4.28
CA MET A 549 -3.89 -30.28 -3.09
C MET A 549 -5.37 -30.05 -3.43
N ILE A 550 -5.67 -29.12 -4.32
CA ILE A 550 -7.04 -28.89 -4.79
C ILE A 550 -7.62 -30.13 -5.46
N ASN A 551 -6.90 -30.75 -6.40
CA ASN A 551 -7.35 -31.96 -7.09
C ASN A 551 -7.73 -33.06 -6.09
N LYS A 552 -6.95 -33.21 -5.01
CA LYS A 552 -7.23 -34.18 -3.94
C LYS A 552 -8.51 -33.89 -3.14
N VAL A 553 -8.80 -32.62 -2.83
CA VAL A 553 -9.84 -32.28 -1.84
C VAL A 553 -11.08 -31.62 -2.41
N PHE A 554 -11.08 -31.19 -3.67
CA PHE A 554 -12.15 -30.36 -4.23
C PHE A 554 -13.54 -31.02 -4.21
N ASN A 555 -13.60 -32.33 -4.37
CA ASN A 555 -14.87 -33.06 -4.33
C ASN A 555 -15.52 -33.04 -2.94
N ASN A 556 -14.72 -33.13 -1.87
CA ASN A 556 -15.19 -33.08 -0.48
C ASN A 556 -14.23 -32.28 0.43
N PRO A 557 -14.15 -30.96 0.28
CA PRO A 557 -13.19 -30.15 1.03
C PRO A 557 -13.48 -30.15 2.53
N ALA A 558 -14.73 -30.44 2.93
CA ALA A 558 -15.14 -30.50 4.32
C ALA A 558 -14.45 -31.63 5.12
N GLU A 559 -14.15 -32.75 4.48
CA GLU A 559 -13.49 -33.90 5.14
C GLU A 559 -12.07 -33.55 5.58
N TRP A 560 -11.28 -32.96 4.68
CA TRP A 560 -9.97 -32.42 5.02
C TRP A 560 -10.09 -31.26 6.01
N TRP A 561 -10.93 -30.27 5.70
CA TRP A 561 -10.97 -29.01 6.43
C TRP A 561 -11.41 -29.15 7.89
N ASN A 562 -12.38 -30.03 8.15
CA ASN A 562 -12.88 -30.28 9.50
C ASN A 562 -12.01 -31.27 10.29
N GLY A 563 -10.92 -31.78 9.69
CA GLY A 563 -9.98 -32.66 10.35
C GLY A 563 -9.34 -32.01 11.60
N PRO A 564 -9.06 -32.78 12.68
CA PRO A 564 -8.54 -32.22 13.92
C PRO A 564 -7.21 -31.45 13.77
N ALA A 565 -6.32 -31.94 12.91
CA ALA A 565 -5.02 -31.29 12.65
C ALA A 565 -5.18 -29.92 11.95
N VAL A 566 -6.06 -29.84 10.95
CA VAL A 566 -6.36 -28.60 10.22
C VAL A 566 -7.00 -27.59 11.16
N GLN A 567 -8.04 -27.97 11.90
CA GLN A 567 -8.74 -27.08 12.82
C GLN A 567 -7.84 -26.59 13.97
N LYS A 568 -6.95 -27.45 14.50
CA LYS A 568 -5.93 -27.04 15.49
C LYS A 568 -4.97 -26.00 14.92
N THR A 569 -4.53 -26.20 13.68
CA THR A 569 -3.63 -25.28 12.97
C THR A 569 -4.29 -23.93 12.74
N ILE A 570 -5.52 -23.92 12.22
CA ILE A 570 -6.31 -22.70 12.01
C ILE A 570 -6.47 -21.93 13.33
N LYS A 571 -6.88 -22.61 14.40
CA LYS A 571 -7.05 -21.99 15.72
C LYS A 571 -5.76 -21.33 16.20
N THR A 572 -4.65 -22.07 16.17
CA THR A 572 -3.34 -21.59 16.62
C THR A 572 -2.86 -20.40 15.77
N PHE A 573 -3.05 -20.47 14.46
CA PHE A 573 -2.67 -19.41 13.54
C PHE A 573 -3.51 -18.15 13.74
N CYS A 574 -4.84 -18.28 13.84
CA CYS A 574 -5.75 -17.17 14.08
C CYS A 574 -5.51 -16.50 15.44
N GLU A 575 -5.23 -17.26 16.51
CA GLU A 575 -4.87 -16.69 17.82
C GLU A 575 -3.64 -15.77 17.73
N ARG A 576 -2.74 -16.01 16.76
CA ARG A 576 -1.52 -15.25 16.56
C ARG A 576 -1.64 -14.09 15.56
N PHE A 577 -2.40 -14.25 14.48
CA PHE A 577 -2.41 -13.31 13.35
C PHE A 577 -3.80 -12.78 12.93
N ALA A 578 -4.88 -13.37 13.45
CA ALA A 578 -6.26 -12.99 13.18
C ALA A 578 -7.10 -13.08 14.47
N LEU A 579 -6.60 -12.44 15.52
CA LEU A 579 -7.10 -12.64 16.88
C LEU A 579 -8.60 -12.35 16.95
N SER A 580 -9.34 -13.36 17.38
CA SER A 580 -10.75 -13.27 17.74
C SER A 580 -10.92 -13.83 19.15
N ARG A 581 -11.78 -13.20 19.95
CA ARG A 581 -12.07 -13.60 21.34
C ARG A 581 -13.56 -13.47 21.64
N PRO A 582 -14.09 -14.21 22.63
CA PRO A 582 -15.41 -13.92 23.17
C PRO A 582 -15.48 -12.47 23.67
N HIS A 583 -16.60 -11.78 23.39
CA HIS A 583 -16.86 -10.41 23.82
C HIS A 583 -15.76 -9.38 23.43
N PRO A 584 -15.37 -9.28 22.14
CA PRO A 584 -14.24 -8.43 21.73
C PRO A 584 -14.46 -6.95 22.03
N LEU A 585 -15.72 -6.47 22.03
CA LEU A 585 -16.04 -5.09 22.38
C LEU A 585 -15.78 -4.77 23.86
N ARG A 586 -15.83 -5.76 24.74
CA ARG A 586 -15.48 -5.59 26.17
C ARG A 586 -13.97 -5.37 26.33
N ASP A 587 -13.17 -6.12 25.57
CA ASP A 587 -11.71 -5.96 25.54
C ASP A 587 -11.33 -4.57 25.03
N TRP A 588 -11.93 -4.14 23.91
CA TRP A 588 -11.74 -2.80 23.36
C TRP A 588 -12.17 -1.70 24.35
N LYS A 589 -13.34 -1.84 24.99
CA LYS A 589 -13.79 -0.89 26.01
C LYS A 589 -12.77 -0.77 27.14
N LYS A 590 -12.30 -1.90 27.69
CA LYS A 590 -11.33 -1.92 28.80
C LYS A 590 -10.04 -1.20 28.39
N GLU A 591 -9.51 -1.51 27.21
CA GLU A 591 -8.27 -0.91 26.74
C GLU A 591 -8.41 0.59 26.50
N LEU A 592 -9.46 1.04 25.79
CA LEU A 592 -9.67 2.46 25.49
C LEU A 592 -9.87 3.29 26.77
N LEU A 593 -10.57 2.75 27.77
CA LEU A 593 -10.71 3.39 29.07
C LEU A 593 -9.39 3.44 29.84
N ALA A 594 -8.57 2.39 29.78
CA ALA A 594 -7.24 2.38 30.40
C ALA A 594 -6.34 3.44 29.75
N LEU A 595 -6.27 3.48 28.41
CA LEU A 595 -5.49 4.47 27.68
C LEU A 595 -5.94 5.91 27.97
N SER A 596 -7.25 6.14 28.14
CA SER A 596 -7.80 7.46 28.49
C SER A 596 -7.39 8.00 29.88
N LYS A 597 -6.80 7.14 30.72
CA LYS A 597 -6.32 7.46 32.07
C LYS A 597 -4.80 7.50 32.16
N GLU A 598 -4.08 7.07 31.11
CA GLU A 598 -2.62 7.21 31.06
C GLU A 598 -2.28 8.70 31.02
N LYS A 599 -1.43 9.15 31.95
CA LYS A 599 -0.91 10.52 31.96
C LYS A 599 0.10 10.71 30.84
#